data_AF-A0A2H0X126-F1
#
_entry.id   AF-A0A2H0X126-F1
#
_cell.length_a   1.000
_cell.length_b   1.000
_cell.length_c   1.000
_cell.angle_alpha   90.00
_cell.angle_beta   90.00
_cell.angle_gamma   90.00
#
_symmetry.space_group_name_H-M   'P 1'
#
loop_
_entity.id
_entity.type
_entity.pdbx_description
1 polymer ?
#
loop_
_entity_poly.entity_id
_entity_poly.type
_entity_poly.pdbx_seq_one_letter_code
_entity_poly.pdbx_strand_id
1 'polypeptide(L)'
;MNKVLLDFIGQYKEKVDLGIEQELERRLEEVRDISPHLVPILEAMKELSVGGKRLRAMLVILGYQLAGENMVSPLQEIIRAGVMMEIFHLGLLIQDDFMDRDMTRRGVKTFIARYDDHHTGDFVSMLAGDYTFGWGMELLTKLQSPITNKQKVEAMGVWGKYFTRVGYGQTL
;
A
#
# COMPACT_ATOMS: atom_id res chain seq x y z
N MET A 1 17.79 9.10 -15.09
CA MET A 1 16.30 9.19 -14.94
C MET A 1 15.89 10.55 -15.50
N ASN A 2 14.86 10.62 -16.36
CA ASN A 2 14.46 11.84 -17.05
C ASN A 2 14.02 12.94 -16.04
N LYS A 3 14.45 14.20 -16.24
CA LYS A 3 14.12 15.34 -15.38
C LYS A 3 12.60 15.50 -15.18
N VAL A 4 11.82 15.30 -16.24
CA VAL A 4 10.35 15.38 -16.19
C VAL A 4 9.75 14.37 -15.20
N LEU A 5 10.28 13.14 -15.19
CA LEU A 5 9.81 12.11 -14.26
C LEU A 5 10.18 12.44 -12.81
N LEU A 6 11.38 12.97 -12.59
CA LEU A 6 11.83 13.38 -11.26
C LEU A 6 10.98 14.53 -10.70
N ASP A 7 10.69 15.53 -11.53
CA ASP A 7 9.84 16.67 -11.17
C ASP A 7 8.41 16.20 -10.83
N PHE A 8 7.85 15.28 -11.65
CA PHE A 8 6.54 14.68 -11.38
C PHE A 8 6.50 13.89 -10.07
N ILE A 9 7.50 13.03 -9.82
CA ILE A 9 7.60 12.31 -8.53
C ILE A 9 7.70 13.31 -7.38
N GLY A 10 8.53 14.35 -7.50
CA GLY A 10 8.70 15.38 -6.49
C GLY A 10 7.40 16.11 -6.14
N GLN A 11 6.51 16.32 -7.10
CA GLN A 11 5.23 17.01 -6.90
C GLN A 11 4.24 16.25 -6.00
N TYR A 12 4.25 14.91 -6.04
CA TYR A 12 3.21 14.09 -5.43
C TYR A 12 3.70 13.14 -4.35
N LYS A 13 4.99 12.78 -4.35
CA LYS A 13 5.54 11.79 -3.43
C LYS A 13 5.27 12.13 -1.97
N GLU A 14 5.50 13.38 -1.55
CA GLU A 14 5.26 13.81 -0.16
C GLU A 14 3.79 13.67 0.25
N LYS A 15 2.84 13.95 -0.66
CA LYS A 15 1.41 13.81 -0.39
C LYS A 15 1.02 12.34 -0.24
N VAL A 16 1.63 11.46 -1.04
CA VAL A 16 1.42 10.01 -0.93
C VAL A 16 2.05 9.47 0.35
N ASP A 17 3.27 9.88 0.69
CA ASP A 17 3.93 9.49 1.94
C ASP A 17 3.11 9.91 3.16
N LEU A 18 2.62 11.16 3.18
CA LEU A 18 1.75 11.65 4.24
C LEU A 18 0.46 10.82 4.33
N GLY A 19 -0.15 10.46 3.20
CA GLY A 19 -1.36 9.64 3.21
C GLY A 19 -1.13 8.22 3.71
N ILE A 20 0.03 7.61 3.40
CA ILE A 20 0.43 6.30 3.94
C ILE A 20 0.64 6.41 5.45
N GLU A 21 1.37 7.43 5.91
CA GLU A 21 1.62 7.67 7.32
C GLU A 21 0.31 7.85 8.11
N GLN A 22 -0.60 8.67 7.59
CA GLN A 22 -1.92 8.90 8.20
C GLN A 22 -2.74 7.62 8.30
N GLU A 23 -2.75 6.79 7.25
CA GLU A 23 -3.48 5.51 7.31
C GLU A 23 -2.85 4.56 8.32
N LEU A 24 -1.53 4.43 8.35
CA LEU A 24 -0.85 3.54 9.30
C LEU A 24 -0.99 4.02 10.75
N GLU A 25 -0.96 5.32 11.01
CA GLU A 25 -1.23 5.86 12.34
C GLU A 25 -2.67 5.59 12.77
N ARG A 26 -3.64 5.76 11.86
CA ARG A 26 -5.04 5.42 12.14
C ARG A 26 -5.21 3.94 12.50
N ARG A 27 -4.51 3.03 11.80
CA ARG A 27 -4.52 1.59 12.14
C ARG A 27 -3.85 1.30 13.47
N LEU A 28 -2.77 2.02 13.77
CA LEU A 28 -2.08 1.89 15.05
C LEU A 28 -2.97 2.32 16.21
N GLU A 29 -3.72 3.42 16.07
CA GLU A 29 -4.74 3.84 17.03
C GLU A 29 -5.84 2.79 17.19
N GLU A 30 -6.38 2.26 16.08
CA GLU A 30 -7.42 1.22 16.08
C GLU A 30 -6.98 -0.03 16.86
N VAL A 31 -5.74 -0.50 16.67
CA VAL A 31 -5.27 -1.73 17.33
C VAL A 31 -4.85 -1.54 18.79
N ARG A 32 -4.51 -0.31 19.22
CA ARG A 32 -4.18 -0.02 20.63
C ARG A 32 -5.35 -0.37 21.55
N ASP A 33 -6.57 -0.14 21.09
CA ASP A 33 -7.80 -0.46 21.84
C ASP A 33 -8.18 -1.95 21.78
N ILE A 34 -7.61 -2.71 20.83
CA ILE A 34 -7.91 -4.14 20.64
C ILE A 34 -6.96 -5.02 21.45
N SER A 35 -5.65 -4.84 21.26
CA SER A 35 -4.62 -5.63 21.95
C SER A 35 -3.24 -5.00 21.86
N PRO A 36 -2.50 -4.88 22.98
CA PRO A 36 -1.14 -4.35 22.97
C PRO A 36 -0.17 -5.22 22.14
N HIS A 37 -0.50 -6.49 21.88
CA HIS A 37 0.32 -7.37 21.04
C HIS A 37 0.30 -7.01 19.55
N LEU A 38 -0.69 -6.25 19.08
CA LEU A 38 -0.79 -5.81 17.69
C LEU A 38 0.09 -4.58 17.42
N VAL A 39 0.35 -3.76 18.44
CA VAL A 39 1.10 -2.50 18.30
C VAL A 39 2.48 -2.71 17.66
N PRO A 40 3.34 -3.66 18.11
CA PRO A 40 4.64 -3.89 17.47
C PRO A 40 4.56 -4.34 16.00
N ILE A 41 3.47 -5.02 15.62
CA ILE A 41 3.25 -5.46 14.23
C ILE A 41 3.02 -4.23 13.35
N LEU A 42 2.13 -3.32 13.79
CA LEU A 42 1.84 -2.11 13.02
C LEU A 42 3.02 -1.12 13.01
N GLU A 43 3.79 -1.03 14.09
CA GLU A 43 5.04 -0.26 14.10
C GLU A 43 6.04 -0.81 13.09
N ALA A 44 6.23 -2.14 13.02
CA ALA A 44 7.06 -2.78 12.02
C ALA A 44 6.56 -2.52 10.57
N MET A 45 5.24 -2.55 10.34
CA MET A 45 4.67 -2.18 9.03
C MET A 45 4.94 -0.71 8.70
N LYS A 46 4.86 0.19 9.69
CA LYS A 46 5.20 1.61 9.53
C LYS A 46 6.66 1.77 9.11
N GLU A 47 7.60 1.10 9.78
CA GLU A 47 9.02 1.11 9.39
C GLU A 47 9.24 0.57 7.96
N LEU A 48 8.64 -0.57 7.63
CA LEU A 48 8.75 -1.21 6.31
C LEU A 48 8.11 -0.38 5.18
N SER A 49 7.13 0.48 5.52
CA SER A 49 6.50 1.38 4.58
C SER A 49 7.41 2.53 4.12
N VAL A 50 8.47 2.84 4.89
CA VAL A 50 9.33 4.00 4.64
C VAL A 50 10.16 3.83 3.36
N GLY A 51 10.38 4.96 2.69
CA GLY A 51 11.18 5.05 1.48
C GLY A 51 10.47 4.54 0.23
N GLY A 52 11.25 4.24 -0.80
CA GLY A 52 10.70 3.88 -2.11
C GLY A 52 10.25 5.09 -2.93
N LYS A 53 10.04 4.86 -4.22
CA LYS A 53 9.75 5.91 -5.21
C LYS A 53 8.25 6.18 -5.41
N ARG A 54 7.39 5.42 -4.73
CA ARG A 54 5.93 5.46 -4.82
C ARG A 54 5.39 5.34 -6.25
N LEU A 55 6.09 4.57 -7.09
CA LEU A 55 5.80 4.52 -8.53
C LEU A 55 4.38 4.04 -8.84
N ARG A 56 3.75 3.21 -8.00
CA ARG A 56 2.40 2.73 -8.26
C ARG A 56 1.40 3.85 -8.03
N ALA A 57 1.54 4.62 -6.95
CA ALA A 57 0.76 5.83 -6.74
C ALA A 57 0.98 6.86 -7.86
N MET A 58 2.23 7.05 -8.29
CA MET A 58 2.56 7.95 -9.39
C MET A 58 1.86 7.55 -10.69
N LEU A 59 1.79 6.24 -10.99
CA LEU A 59 1.09 5.73 -12.18
C LEU A 59 -0.43 5.94 -12.09
N VAL A 60 -1.03 5.82 -10.90
CA VAL A 60 -2.46 6.15 -10.69
C VAL A 60 -2.72 7.62 -10.99
N ILE A 61 -1.90 8.51 -10.43
CA ILE A 61 -2.03 9.97 -10.62
C ILE A 61 -1.80 10.35 -12.08
N LEU A 62 -0.77 9.78 -12.71
CA LEU A 62 -0.45 10.03 -14.11
C LEU A 62 -1.57 9.54 -15.03
N GLY A 63 -2.12 8.34 -14.78
CA GLY A 63 -3.23 7.79 -15.55
C GLY A 63 -4.47 8.69 -15.50
N TYR A 64 -4.76 9.26 -14.32
CA TYR A 64 -5.83 10.25 -14.16
C TYR A 64 -5.54 11.55 -14.96
N GLN A 65 -4.33 12.10 -14.88
CA GLN A 65 -3.98 13.33 -15.61
C GLN A 65 -4.06 13.14 -17.12
N LEU A 66 -3.63 11.98 -17.63
CA LEU A 66 -3.69 11.65 -19.05
C LEU A 66 -5.12 11.43 -19.56
N ALA A 67 -6.08 11.15 -18.67
CA ALA A 67 -7.49 11.05 -19.04
C ALA A 67 -8.15 12.42 -19.34
N GLY A 68 -7.49 13.53 -19.00
CA GLY A 68 -7.87 14.89 -19.40
C GLY A 68 -9.01 15.53 -18.59
N GLU A 69 -9.42 16.74 -19.01
CA GLU A 69 -10.41 17.63 -18.35
C GLU A 69 -11.82 17.05 -18.20
N ASN A 70 -12.11 15.89 -18.82
CA ASN A 70 -13.38 15.18 -18.65
C ASN A 70 -13.52 14.47 -17.30
N MET A 71 -12.49 14.48 -16.46
CA MET A 71 -12.54 13.89 -15.13
C MET A 71 -12.98 14.91 -14.07
N VAL A 72 -14.12 14.63 -13.44
CA VAL A 72 -14.72 15.50 -12.41
C VAL A 72 -14.03 15.31 -11.04
N SER A 73 -13.20 14.28 -10.86
CA SER A 73 -12.69 13.87 -9.53
C SER A 73 -11.61 14.80 -8.98
N PRO A 74 -11.67 15.23 -7.69
CA PRO A 74 -10.60 15.96 -7.04
C PRO A 74 -9.32 15.15 -7.05
N LEU A 75 -8.22 15.81 -7.41
CA LEU A 75 -6.87 15.25 -7.37
C LEU A 75 -6.53 14.58 -6.01
N GLN A 76 -7.10 15.10 -4.91
CA GLN A 76 -6.95 14.51 -3.58
C GLN A 76 -7.48 13.07 -3.50
N GLU A 77 -8.63 12.78 -4.10
CA GLU A 77 -9.20 11.42 -4.10
C GLU A 77 -8.38 10.45 -4.95
N ILE A 78 -7.74 10.97 -6.01
CA ILE A 78 -6.81 10.20 -6.84
C ILE A 78 -5.51 9.90 -6.09
N ILE A 79 -5.01 10.86 -5.31
CA ILE A 79 -3.88 10.63 -4.40
C ILE A 79 -4.24 9.55 -3.37
N ARG A 80 -5.44 9.59 -2.79
CA ARG A 80 -5.93 8.53 -1.87
C ARG A 80 -6.01 7.16 -2.55
N ALA A 81 -6.44 7.09 -3.82
CA ALA A 81 -6.38 5.85 -4.60
C ALA A 81 -4.91 5.39 -4.83
N GLY A 82 -3.98 6.33 -5.00
CA GLY A 82 -2.54 6.04 -5.05
C GLY A 82 -2.00 5.49 -3.71
N VAL A 83 -2.42 6.06 -2.58
CA VAL A 83 -2.09 5.56 -1.23
C VAL A 83 -2.57 4.11 -1.06
N MET A 84 -3.82 3.83 -1.47
CA MET A 84 -4.38 2.47 -1.48
C MET A 84 -3.48 1.48 -2.25
N MET A 85 -2.98 1.88 -3.42
CA MET A 85 -2.06 1.03 -4.21
C MET A 85 -0.71 0.78 -3.53
N GLU A 86 -0.18 1.76 -2.78
CA GLU A 86 1.09 1.60 -2.06
C GLU A 86 0.93 0.82 -0.75
N ILE A 87 -0.20 0.96 -0.04
CA ILE A 87 -0.56 0.10 1.10
C ILE A 87 -0.67 -1.35 0.65
N PHE A 88 -1.37 -1.60 -0.45
CA PHE A 88 -1.46 -2.92 -1.05
C PHE A 88 -0.06 -3.47 -1.43
N HIS A 89 0.80 -2.63 -2.03
CA HIS A 89 2.16 -3.04 -2.37
C HIS A 89 3.02 -3.38 -1.15
N LEU A 90 2.83 -2.69 -0.02
CA LEU A 90 3.52 -3.02 1.24
C LEU A 90 3.24 -4.47 1.65
N GLY A 91 1.98 -4.93 1.57
CA GLY A 91 1.63 -6.31 1.89
C GLY A 91 2.30 -7.32 0.97
N LEU A 92 2.35 -7.02 -0.34
CA LEU A 92 3.08 -7.87 -1.28
C LEU A 92 4.56 -7.99 -0.90
N LEU A 93 5.22 -6.89 -0.54
CA LEU A 93 6.63 -6.93 -0.13
C LEU A 93 6.84 -7.71 1.17
N ILE A 94 5.91 -7.60 2.12
CA ILE A 94 5.98 -8.36 3.37
C ILE A 94 5.85 -9.87 3.11
N GLN A 95 4.93 -10.28 2.25
CA GLN A 95 4.77 -11.69 1.89
C GLN A 95 5.96 -12.19 1.05
N ASP A 96 6.50 -11.36 0.15
CA ASP A 96 7.73 -11.60 -0.61
C ASP A 96 8.92 -11.85 0.32
N ASP A 97 9.12 -10.98 1.32
CA ASP A 97 10.16 -11.12 2.35
C ASP A 97 10.10 -12.48 3.06
N PHE A 98 8.88 -12.92 3.38
CA PHE A 98 8.65 -14.21 4.01
C PHE A 98 8.94 -15.38 3.06
N MET A 99 8.46 -15.31 1.81
CA MET A 99 8.67 -16.37 0.81
C MET A 99 10.15 -16.54 0.47
N ASP A 100 10.87 -15.43 0.31
CA ASP A 100 12.29 -15.40 -0.05
C ASP A 100 13.24 -15.54 1.13
N ARG A 101 12.69 -15.54 2.36
CA ARG A 101 13.47 -15.56 3.60
C ARG A 101 14.44 -14.37 3.73
N ASP A 102 14.04 -13.20 3.22
CA ASP A 102 14.80 -11.96 3.32
C ASP A 102 14.79 -11.44 4.77
N MET A 103 15.96 -11.28 5.38
CA MET A 103 16.07 -10.79 6.76
C MET A 103 15.94 -9.27 6.90
N THR A 104 16.14 -8.53 5.80
CA THR A 104 16.08 -7.07 5.80
C THR A 104 15.50 -6.53 4.52
N ARG A 105 14.69 -5.47 4.63
CA ARG A 105 14.19 -4.67 3.52
C ARG A 105 14.60 -3.22 3.70
N ARG A 106 15.38 -2.69 2.75
CA ARG A 106 15.88 -1.29 2.75
C ARG A 106 16.58 -0.90 4.07
N GLY A 107 17.33 -1.84 4.66
CA GLY A 107 18.05 -1.64 5.92
C GLY A 107 17.20 -1.79 7.19
N VAL A 108 15.90 -2.03 7.06
CA VAL A 108 14.98 -2.34 8.17
C VAL A 108 14.83 -3.86 8.26
N LYS A 109 14.70 -4.42 9.46
CA LYS A 109 14.39 -5.85 9.63
C LYS A 109 13.07 -6.18 8.92
N THR A 110 12.89 -7.41 8.47
CA THR A 110 11.59 -7.96 8.03
C THR A 110 10.88 -8.64 9.20
N PHE A 111 9.66 -9.14 9.03
CA PHE A 111 8.96 -9.85 10.11
C PHE A 111 9.68 -11.14 10.52
N ILE A 112 10.16 -11.92 9.56
CA ILE A 112 10.92 -13.15 9.85
C ILE A 112 12.21 -12.89 10.65
N ALA A 113 12.76 -11.67 10.59
CA ALA A 113 13.94 -11.27 11.35
C ALA A 113 13.63 -10.63 12.71
N ARG A 114 12.36 -10.38 13.01
CA ARG A 114 11.89 -9.81 14.29
C ARG A 114 11.47 -10.87 15.29
N TYR A 115 11.22 -12.09 14.86
CA TYR A 115 10.77 -13.18 15.72
C TYR A 115 11.82 -14.30 15.73
N ASP A 116 12.17 -14.75 16.93
CA ASP A 116 13.10 -15.88 17.12
C ASP A 116 12.45 -17.22 16.74
N ASP A 117 11.12 -17.31 16.91
CA ASP A 117 10.33 -18.46 16.46
C ASP A 117 9.91 -18.27 14.99
N HIS A 118 10.38 -19.18 14.14
CA HIS A 118 10.07 -19.17 12.71
C HIS A 118 8.56 -19.24 12.43
N HIS A 119 7.82 -20.03 13.21
CA HIS A 119 6.38 -20.16 12.99
C HIS A 119 5.67 -18.82 13.20
N THR A 120 6.06 -18.07 14.24
CA THR A 120 5.53 -16.74 14.53
C THR A 120 5.86 -15.73 13.45
N GLY A 121 7.12 -15.66 13.01
CA GLY A 121 7.51 -14.78 11.92
C GLY A 121 6.73 -15.04 10.63
N ASP A 122 6.50 -16.32 10.32
CA ASP A 122 5.79 -16.74 9.11
C ASP A 122 4.31 -16.34 9.15
N PHE A 123 3.57 -16.69 10.22
CA PHE A 123 2.14 -16.36 10.26
C PHE A 123 1.90 -14.84 10.40
N VAL A 124 2.76 -14.11 11.11
CA VAL A 124 2.65 -12.64 11.21
C VAL A 124 2.87 -11.99 9.85
N SER A 125 3.85 -12.45 9.07
CA SER A 125 4.09 -11.94 7.71
C SER A 125 2.89 -12.18 6.79
N MET A 126 2.34 -13.40 6.83
CA MET A 126 1.15 -13.74 6.04
C MET A 126 -0.05 -12.85 6.39
N LEU A 127 -0.38 -12.74 7.68
CA LEU A 127 -1.51 -11.93 8.17
C LEU A 127 -1.28 -10.43 7.93
N ALA A 128 -0.06 -9.92 8.09
CA ALA A 128 0.25 -8.52 7.80
C ALA A 128 0.01 -8.20 6.32
N GLY A 129 0.31 -9.14 5.41
CA GLY A 129 -0.08 -9.03 4.00
C GLY A 129 -1.60 -8.92 3.84
N ASP A 130 -2.36 -9.81 4.48
CA ASP A 130 -3.83 -9.83 4.42
C ASP A 130 -4.46 -8.55 5.00
N TYR A 131 -3.86 -7.97 6.04
CA TYR A 131 -4.31 -6.69 6.59
C TYR A 131 -4.30 -5.61 5.52
N THR A 132 -3.22 -5.49 4.75
CA THR A 132 -3.12 -4.46 3.71
C THR A 132 -4.12 -4.66 2.58
N PHE A 133 -4.50 -5.91 2.28
CA PHE A 133 -5.56 -6.20 1.32
C PHE A 133 -6.89 -5.65 1.85
N GLY A 134 -7.25 -5.96 3.10
CA GLY A 134 -8.46 -5.43 3.74
C GLY A 134 -8.47 -3.90 3.81
N TRP A 135 -7.35 -3.30 4.19
CA TRP A 135 -7.22 -1.84 4.26
C TRP A 135 -7.34 -1.18 2.89
N GLY A 136 -6.75 -1.77 1.84
CA GLY A 136 -6.86 -1.27 0.47
C GLY A 136 -8.31 -1.26 -0.03
N MET A 137 -9.06 -2.32 0.26
CA MET A 137 -10.50 -2.39 -0.03
C MET A 137 -11.27 -1.28 0.69
N GLU A 138 -11.00 -1.08 1.99
CA GLU A 138 -11.64 -0.03 2.79
C GLU A 138 -11.32 1.37 2.22
N LEU A 139 -10.06 1.65 1.90
CA LEU A 139 -9.64 2.93 1.30
C LEU A 139 -10.36 3.21 -0.02
N LEU A 140 -10.44 2.21 -0.91
CA LEU A 140 -11.09 2.36 -2.22
C LEU A 140 -12.59 2.65 -2.08
N THR A 141 -13.26 1.93 -1.17
CA THR A 141 -14.71 2.12 -0.95
C THR A 141 -15.02 3.48 -0.31
N LYS A 142 -14.13 4.00 0.54
CA LYS A 142 -14.22 5.32 1.21
C LYS A 142 -13.78 6.50 0.34
N LEU A 143 -13.43 6.29 -0.92
CA LEU A 143 -13.25 7.41 -1.85
C LEU A 143 -14.54 8.22 -1.97
N GLN A 144 -14.44 9.54 -2.06
CA GLN A 144 -15.57 10.45 -1.98
C GLN A 144 -16.00 10.96 -3.36
N SER A 145 -17.14 11.66 -3.37
CA SER A 145 -17.66 12.33 -4.56
C SER A 145 -16.59 13.20 -5.23
N PRO A 146 -16.57 13.27 -6.56
CA PRO A 146 -17.48 12.70 -7.54
C PRO A 146 -17.02 11.33 -8.06
N ILE A 147 -16.15 10.61 -7.33
CA ILE A 147 -15.88 9.20 -7.65
C ILE A 147 -17.15 8.40 -7.31
N THR A 148 -17.84 7.99 -8.36
CA THR A 148 -19.10 7.24 -8.26
C THR A 148 -18.85 5.81 -7.77
N ASN A 149 -19.86 5.18 -7.18
CA ASN A 149 -19.76 3.76 -6.80
C ASN A 149 -19.48 2.85 -8.00
N LYS A 150 -20.01 3.19 -9.18
CA LYS A 150 -19.69 2.47 -10.43
C LYS A 150 -18.20 2.52 -10.73
N GLN A 151 -17.58 3.70 -10.67
CA GLN A 151 -16.14 3.85 -10.90
C GLN A 151 -15.31 3.10 -9.84
N LYS A 152 -15.74 3.08 -8.58
CA LYS A 152 -15.06 2.29 -7.52
C LYS A 152 -15.11 0.78 -7.83
N VAL A 153 -16.25 0.27 -8.28
CA VAL A 153 -16.42 -1.15 -8.66
C VAL A 153 -15.60 -1.48 -9.90
N GLU A 154 -15.56 -0.60 -10.90
CA GLU A 154 -14.72 -0.77 -12.09
C GLU A 154 -13.23 -0.78 -11.72
N ALA A 155 -12.79 0.16 -10.87
CA ALA A 155 -11.43 0.20 -10.35
C ALA A 155 -11.09 -1.08 -9.55
N MET A 156 -12.03 -1.58 -8.75
CA MET A 156 -11.91 -2.85 -8.04
C MET A 156 -11.65 -4.02 -9.00
N GLY A 157 -12.41 -4.09 -10.10
CA GLY A 157 -12.24 -5.12 -11.12
C GLY A 157 -10.87 -5.06 -11.80
N VAL A 158 -10.40 -3.86 -12.12
CA VAL A 158 -9.05 -3.65 -12.68
C VAL A 158 -7.97 -4.06 -11.68
N TRP A 159 -8.07 -3.59 -10.44
CA TRP A 159 -7.14 -3.93 -9.37
C TRP A 159 -7.11 -5.44 -9.10
N GLY A 160 -8.26 -6.09 -8.97
CA GLY A 160 -8.35 -7.53 -8.74
C GLY A 160 -7.66 -8.35 -9.83
N LYS A 161 -7.84 -7.96 -11.10
CA LYS A 161 -7.11 -8.58 -12.23
C LYS A 161 -5.59 -8.44 -12.09
N TYR A 162 -5.10 -7.27 -11.68
CA TYR A 162 -3.66 -7.08 -11.45
C TYR A 162 -3.16 -7.85 -10.24
N PHE A 163 -3.93 -7.89 -9.15
CA PHE A 163 -3.58 -8.67 -7.97
C PHE A 163 -3.40 -10.14 -8.30
N THR A 164 -4.38 -10.72 -8.99
CA THR A 164 -4.31 -12.12 -9.44
C THR A 164 -3.09 -12.37 -10.34
N ARG A 165 -2.76 -11.43 -11.24
CA ARG A 165 -1.58 -11.55 -12.11
C ARG A 165 -0.26 -11.48 -11.35
N VAL A 166 -0.17 -10.64 -10.31
CA VAL A 166 1.01 -10.62 -9.44
C VAL A 166 1.14 -11.96 -8.73
N GLY A 167 0.06 -12.51 -8.18
CA GLY A 167 0.08 -13.83 -7.54
C GLY A 167 0.53 -14.94 -8.50
N TYR A 168 0.05 -14.94 -9.75
CA TYR A 168 0.57 -15.85 -10.78
C TYR A 168 2.07 -15.67 -11.00
N GLY A 169 2.54 -14.44 -11.10
CA GLY A 169 3.96 -14.14 -11.26
C GLY A 169 4.82 -14.59 -10.08
N GLN A 170 4.33 -14.47 -8.84
CA GLN A 170 5.03 -14.94 -7.64
C GLN A 170 5.03 -16.47 -7.49
N THR A 171 4.14 -17.18 -8.20
CA THR A 171 4.07 -18.64 -8.16
C THR A 171 5.03 -19.32 -9.15
N LEU A 172 5.50 -18.58 -10.16
CA LEU A 172 6.34 -19.06 -11.26
C LEU A 172 7.83 -18.82 -10.98
#